data_AF-A0AAU9CDK3-F1
#
_entry.id   AF-A0AAU9CDK3-F1
#
_cell.length_a   1.000
_cell.length_b   1.000
_cell.length_c   1.000
_cell.angle_alpha   90.00
_cell.angle_beta   90.00
_cell.angle_gamma   90.00
#
_symmetry.space_group_name_H-M   'P 1'
#
loop_
_entity.id
_entity.type
_entity.pdbx_description
1 polymer ?
#
loop_
_entity_poly.entity_id
_entity_poly.type
_entity_poly.pdbx_seq_one_letter_code
_entity_poly.pdbx_strand_id
1 'polypeptide(L)'
;MPVKCRGFTLIEILVAVLVLAIGLLGLAKLQTFGLHSSHGANLRTQATLLAYDMTDRMRANRAGFQGGFYNNPTPADHNCVWDGHAPSVCTPQQMAEHDVWEWNTAVGQGLPQGVGVVCLDATPDDGDDTNGDGTVDTREYACDNNGSLYVVKLWWVDEFDSAGNPVIKRFVTVFQP
;
A
#
# COMPACT_ATOMS: atom_id res chain seq x y z
N MET A 1 -24.90 55.73 -36.58
CA MET A 1 -24.26 56.29 -35.36
C MET A 1 -22.90 55.59 -35.21
N PRO A 2 -21.76 56.29 -35.20
CA PRO A 2 -20.46 55.65 -35.11
C PRO A 2 -20.20 55.17 -33.67
N VAL A 3 -19.88 53.89 -33.51
CA VAL A 3 -19.46 53.31 -32.23
C VAL A 3 -18.02 53.74 -31.96
N LYS A 4 -17.79 54.45 -30.85
CA LYS A 4 -16.45 54.93 -30.48
C LYS A 4 -15.67 53.78 -29.83
N CYS A 5 -14.81 53.11 -30.59
CA CYS A 5 -13.84 52.16 -30.05
C CYS A 5 -12.77 52.92 -29.26
N ARG A 6 -12.81 52.85 -27.92
CA ARG A 6 -11.69 53.28 -27.07
C ARG A 6 -10.65 52.16 -27.15
N GLY A 7 -9.45 52.47 -27.64
CA GLY A 7 -8.35 51.50 -27.67
C GLY A 7 -7.97 51.07 -26.24
N PHE A 8 -7.53 49.82 -26.09
CA PHE A 8 -7.05 49.27 -24.83
C PHE A 8 -5.93 50.13 -24.26
N THR A 9 -6.01 50.43 -22.96
CA THR A 9 -4.91 51.09 -22.26
C THR A 9 -3.84 50.07 -21.86
N LEU A 10 -2.56 50.45 -21.84
CA LEU A 10 -1.45 49.54 -21.49
C LEU A 10 -1.63 48.94 -20.07
N ILE A 11 -2.27 49.69 -19.17
CA ILE A 11 -2.58 49.24 -17.82
C ILE A 11 -3.67 48.16 -17.77
N GLU A 12 -4.63 48.18 -18.71
CA GLU A 12 -5.70 47.18 -18.80
C GLU A 12 -5.15 45.81 -19.20
N ILE A 13 -4.19 45.79 -20.13
CA ILE A 13 -3.49 44.57 -20.53
C ILE A 13 -2.64 44.03 -19.36
N LEU A 14 -1.97 44.91 -18.61
CA LEU A 14 -1.14 44.52 -17.48
C LEU A 14 -1.97 43.89 -16.35
N VAL A 15 -3.16 44.45 -16.08
CA VAL A 15 -4.11 43.87 -15.12
C VAL A 15 -4.67 42.54 -15.64
N ALA A 16 -5.00 42.43 -16.93
CA ALA A 16 -5.48 41.18 -17.51
C ALA A 16 -4.45 40.05 -17.41
N VAL A 17 -3.17 40.33 -17.72
CA VAL A 17 -2.08 39.37 -17.59
C VAL A 17 -1.84 38.99 -16.12
N LEU A 18 -1.94 39.95 -15.18
CA LEU A 18 -1.82 39.66 -13.74
C LEU A 18 -2.91 38.70 -13.25
N VAL A 19 -4.17 38.95 -13.61
CA VAL A 19 -5.30 38.08 -13.24
C VAL A 19 -5.14 36.70 -13.87
N LEU A 20 -4.75 36.63 -15.13
CA LEU A 20 -4.46 35.37 -15.83
C LEU A 20 -3.34 34.59 -15.12
N ALA A 21 -2.25 35.26 -14.75
CA ALA A 21 -1.13 34.63 -14.06
C ALA A 21 -1.55 34.02 -12.72
N ILE A 22 -2.36 34.73 -11.92
CA ILE A 22 -2.90 34.21 -10.65
C ILE A 22 -3.81 33.00 -10.91
N GLY A 23 -4.67 33.07 -11.93
CA GLY A 23 -5.54 31.96 -12.32
C GLY A 23 -4.76 30.70 -12.72
N LEU A 24 -3.70 30.85 -13.51
CA LEU A 24 -2.84 29.74 -13.93
C LEU A 24 -2.06 29.11 -12.76
N LEU A 25 -1.59 29.92 -11.79
CA LEU A 25 -0.97 29.41 -10.56
C LEU A 25 -1.96 28.61 -9.71
N GLY A 26 -3.22 29.06 -9.65
CA GLY A 26 -4.30 28.31 -8.99
C GLY A 26 -4.55 26.95 -9.65
N LEU A 27 -4.65 26.93 -10.99
CA LEU A 27 -4.85 25.70 -11.76
C LEU A 27 -3.69 24.71 -11.59
N ALA A 28 -2.45 25.20 -11.64
CA ALA A 28 -1.26 24.35 -11.47
C ALA A 28 -1.26 23.63 -10.11
N LYS A 29 -1.62 24.33 -9.02
CA LYS A 29 -1.74 23.72 -7.70
C LYS A 29 -2.85 22.67 -7.61
N LEU A 30 -3.98 22.90 -8.26
CA LEU A 30 -5.07 21.92 -8.30
C LEU A 30 -4.67 20.68 -9.09
N GLN A 31 -3.91 20.85 -10.18
CA GLN A 31 -3.42 19.73 -10.97
C GLN A 31 -2.46 18.85 -10.17
N THR A 32 -1.51 19.43 -9.43
CA THR A 32 -0.60 18.65 -8.57
C THR A 32 -1.35 17.93 -7.45
N PHE A 33 -2.29 18.62 -6.78
CA PHE A 33 -3.12 17.99 -5.74
C PHE A 33 -3.92 16.79 -6.29
N GLY A 34 -4.52 16.94 -7.47
CA GLY A 34 -5.25 15.85 -8.14
C GLY A 34 -4.36 14.65 -8.45
N LEU A 35 -3.12 14.88 -8.91
CA LEU A 35 -2.15 13.82 -9.15
C LEU A 35 -1.77 13.09 -7.85
N HIS A 36 -1.47 13.82 -6.78
CA HIS A 36 -1.17 13.22 -5.47
C HIS A 36 -2.33 12.36 -4.95
N SER A 37 -3.56 12.89 -5.01
CA SER A 37 -4.74 12.15 -4.58
C SER A 37 -4.97 10.89 -5.41
N SER A 38 -4.79 10.97 -6.74
CA SER A 38 -4.89 9.81 -7.62
C SER A 38 -3.80 8.77 -7.35
N HIS A 39 -2.58 9.22 -7.03
CA HIS A 39 -1.47 8.33 -6.70
C HIS A 39 -1.73 7.55 -5.40
N GLY A 40 -2.13 8.23 -4.32
CA GLY A 40 -2.44 7.57 -3.05
C GLY A 40 -3.62 6.59 -3.17
N ALA A 41 -4.64 6.92 -3.98
CA ALA A 41 -5.73 6.00 -4.29
C ALA A 41 -5.26 4.74 -5.05
N ASN A 42 -4.32 4.91 -5.99
CA ASN A 42 -3.72 3.78 -6.70
C ASN A 42 -2.92 2.88 -5.76
N LEU A 43 -2.12 3.44 -4.84
CA LEU A 43 -1.37 2.65 -3.85
C LEU A 43 -2.31 1.86 -2.92
N ARG A 44 -3.40 2.46 -2.44
CA ARG A 44 -4.41 1.73 -1.65
C ARG A 44 -5.06 0.60 -2.43
N THR A 45 -5.30 0.79 -3.73
CA THR A 45 -5.83 -0.25 -4.60
C THR A 45 -4.83 -1.41 -4.74
N GLN A 46 -3.55 -1.09 -4.95
CA GLN A 46 -2.48 -2.11 -4.99
C GLN A 46 -2.36 -2.87 -3.67
N ALA A 47 -2.37 -2.18 -2.54
CA ALA A 47 -2.36 -2.81 -1.22
C ALA A 47 -3.57 -3.75 -1.01
N THR A 48 -4.76 -3.32 -1.45
CA THR A 48 -5.96 -4.16 -1.38
C THR A 48 -5.82 -5.42 -2.22
N LEU A 49 -5.31 -5.30 -3.45
CA LEU A 49 -5.06 -6.45 -4.34
C LEU A 49 -4.02 -7.41 -3.76
N LEU A 50 -2.92 -6.89 -3.21
CA LEU A 50 -1.88 -7.68 -2.56
C LEU A 50 -2.41 -8.38 -1.30
N ALA A 51 -3.27 -7.73 -0.52
CA ALA A 51 -3.89 -8.37 0.64
C ALA A 51 -4.78 -9.54 0.21
N TYR A 52 -5.60 -9.36 -0.83
CA TYR A 52 -6.43 -10.43 -1.37
C TYR A 52 -5.60 -11.57 -1.98
N ASP A 53 -4.50 -11.26 -2.66
CA ASP A 53 -3.55 -12.27 -3.16
C ASP A 53 -3.07 -13.20 -2.02
N MET A 54 -2.68 -12.63 -0.87
CA MET A 54 -2.30 -13.42 0.30
C MET A 54 -3.47 -14.27 0.83
N THR A 55 -4.69 -13.73 0.87
CA THR A 55 -5.86 -14.52 1.29
C THR A 55 -6.15 -15.68 0.34
N ASP A 56 -5.94 -15.50 -0.96
CA ASP A 56 -6.16 -16.55 -1.96
C ASP A 56 -5.06 -17.63 -1.89
N ARG A 57 -3.81 -17.25 -1.61
CA ARG A 57 -2.72 -18.19 -1.29
C ARG A 57 -3.05 -19.05 -0.06
N MET A 58 -3.52 -18.43 1.02
CA MET A 58 -3.97 -19.15 2.22
C MET A 58 -5.14 -20.11 1.92
N ARG A 59 -6.09 -19.72 1.05
CA ARG A 59 -7.17 -20.59 0.61
C ARG A 59 -6.67 -21.78 -0.21
N ALA A 60 -5.70 -21.55 -1.10
CA ALA A 60 -5.12 -22.59 -1.95
C ALA A 60 -4.36 -23.64 -1.11
N ASN A 61 -3.61 -23.20 -0.09
CA ASN A 61 -2.91 -24.06 0.86
C ASN A 61 -3.74 -24.33 2.12
N ARG A 62 -4.93 -24.92 1.95
CA ARG A 62 -5.84 -25.21 3.08
C ARG A 62 -5.19 -26.06 4.18
N ALA A 63 -4.32 -27.01 3.81
CA ALA A 63 -3.60 -27.84 4.77
C ALA A 63 -2.62 -27.00 5.62
N GLY A 64 -1.94 -26.02 5.00
CA GLY A 64 -1.03 -25.14 5.72
C GLY A 64 -1.76 -24.16 6.63
N PHE A 65 -2.90 -23.64 6.16
CA PHE A 65 -3.81 -22.85 6.98
C PHE A 65 -4.29 -23.62 8.22
N GLN A 66 -4.81 -24.84 8.04
CA GLN A 66 -5.28 -25.68 9.14
C GLN A 66 -4.15 -26.09 10.10
N GLY A 67 -2.93 -26.23 9.57
CA GLY A 67 -1.72 -26.51 10.34
C GLY A 67 -1.17 -25.31 11.12
N GLY A 68 -1.75 -24.12 10.94
CA GLY A 68 -1.30 -22.91 11.61
C GLY A 68 -0.08 -22.22 10.98
N PHE A 69 0.38 -22.68 9.81
CA PHE A 69 1.66 -22.28 9.24
C PHE A 69 1.70 -20.87 8.62
N TYR A 70 0.55 -20.19 8.52
CA TYR A 70 0.49 -18.78 8.13
C TYR A 70 0.56 -17.81 9.32
N ASN A 71 0.83 -18.31 10.54
CA ASN A 71 0.98 -17.41 11.69
C ASN A 71 2.43 -16.90 11.78
N ASN A 72 2.69 -15.73 11.21
CA ASN A 72 4.01 -15.10 11.15
C ASN A 72 5.12 -16.05 10.63
N PRO A 73 4.93 -16.68 9.44
CA PRO A 73 5.94 -17.59 8.90
C PRO A 73 7.22 -16.83 8.55
N THR A 74 8.35 -17.52 8.66
CA THR A 74 9.63 -16.97 8.15
C THR A 74 9.63 -17.08 6.63
N PRO A 75 9.73 -15.96 5.88
CA PRO A 75 9.74 -16.02 4.43
C PRO A 75 10.96 -16.79 3.91
N ALA A 76 10.73 -17.80 3.08
CA ALA A 76 11.81 -18.59 2.48
C ALA A 76 11.45 -19.08 1.08
N ASP A 77 12.38 -18.97 0.14
CA ASP A 77 12.21 -19.53 -1.19
C ASP A 77 12.45 -21.05 -1.19
N HIS A 78 11.37 -21.82 -1.14
CA HIS A 78 11.38 -23.28 -1.28
C HIS A 78 11.17 -23.75 -2.73
N ASN A 79 11.09 -22.83 -3.71
CA ASN A 79 10.78 -23.13 -5.11
C ASN A 79 9.53 -24.02 -5.24
N CYS A 80 8.45 -23.67 -4.54
CA CYS A 80 7.19 -24.44 -4.50
C CYS A 80 6.33 -24.27 -5.76
N VAL A 81 6.96 -23.95 -6.88
CA VAL A 81 6.32 -23.78 -8.19
C VAL A 81 6.57 -24.99 -9.06
N TRP A 82 5.55 -25.37 -9.82
CA TRP A 82 5.69 -26.40 -10.84
C TRP A 82 6.41 -25.82 -12.07
N ASP A 83 7.67 -26.17 -12.28
CA ASP A 83 8.49 -25.71 -13.41
C ASP A 83 8.42 -26.66 -14.63
N GLY A 84 7.52 -27.65 -14.62
CA GLY A 84 7.42 -28.67 -15.66
C GLY A 84 8.33 -29.88 -15.46
N HIS A 85 9.23 -29.85 -14.48
CA HIS A 85 9.99 -31.00 -14.00
C HIS A 85 9.35 -31.52 -12.70
N ALA A 86 9.78 -32.71 -12.25
CA ALA A 86 9.16 -33.44 -11.12
C ALA A 86 8.79 -32.48 -9.97
N PRO A 87 7.63 -32.67 -9.29
CA PRO A 87 7.16 -31.70 -8.32
C PRO A 87 8.24 -31.47 -7.27
N SER A 88 8.66 -30.23 -7.09
CA SER A 88 9.11 -29.78 -5.77
C SER A 88 7.93 -30.01 -4.83
N VAL A 89 7.89 -31.19 -4.19
CA VAL A 89 6.83 -31.55 -3.25
C VAL A 89 7.08 -30.74 -1.98
N CYS A 90 6.60 -29.50 -1.97
CA CYS A 90 6.58 -28.70 -0.76
C CYS A 90 5.57 -29.28 0.23
N THR A 91 5.99 -29.40 1.48
CA THR A 91 5.05 -29.61 2.57
C THR A 91 4.14 -28.38 2.71
N PRO A 92 2.95 -28.51 3.34
CA PRO A 92 2.07 -27.36 3.55
C PRO A 92 2.73 -26.21 4.32
N GLN A 93 3.73 -26.50 5.18
CA GLN A 93 4.52 -25.48 5.86
C GLN A 93 5.46 -24.76 4.88
N GLN A 94 6.24 -25.49 4.09
CA GLN A 94 7.15 -24.90 3.09
C GLN A 94 6.39 -24.05 2.07
N MET A 95 5.18 -24.48 1.69
CA MET A 95 4.30 -23.69 0.83
C MET A 95 3.90 -22.37 1.48
N ALA A 96 3.57 -22.34 2.77
CA ALA A 96 3.26 -21.10 3.48
C ALA A 96 4.48 -20.15 3.58
N GLU A 97 5.67 -20.70 3.85
CA GLU A 97 6.93 -19.94 3.89
C GLU A 97 7.29 -19.36 2.51
N HIS A 98 7.04 -20.11 1.43
CA HIS A 98 7.24 -19.66 0.05
C HIS A 98 6.21 -18.62 -0.38
N ASP A 99 4.92 -18.81 -0.04
CA ASP A 99 3.86 -17.86 -0.33
C ASP A 99 4.17 -16.49 0.27
N VAL A 100 4.57 -16.45 1.54
CA VAL A 100 4.91 -15.18 2.20
C VAL A 100 6.20 -14.58 1.65
N TRP A 101 7.15 -15.38 1.17
CA TRP A 101 8.33 -14.87 0.46
C TRP A 101 7.97 -14.21 -0.87
N GLU A 102 7.18 -14.88 -1.70
CA GLU A 102 6.76 -14.35 -2.99
C GLU A 102 5.87 -13.12 -2.81
N TRP A 103 4.93 -13.19 -1.87
CA TRP A 103 4.05 -12.09 -1.52
C TRP A 103 4.82 -10.88 -0.98
N ASN A 104 5.75 -11.06 -0.03
CA ASN A 104 6.56 -9.95 0.48
C ASN A 104 7.44 -9.34 -0.61
N THR A 105 7.92 -10.15 -1.56
CA THR A 105 8.63 -9.65 -2.75
C THR A 105 7.71 -8.77 -3.60
N ALA A 106 6.47 -9.21 -3.85
CA ALA A 106 5.49 -8.43 -4.59
C ALA A 106 5.07 -7.14 -3.86
N VAL A 107 4.93 -7.20 -2.53
CA VAL A 107 4.64 -6.04 -1.67
C VAL A 107 5.77 -5.01 -1.75
N GLY A 108 7.03 -5.43 -1.61
CA GLY A 108 8.18 -4.55 -1.70
C GLY A 108 8.39 -3.92 -3.08
N GLN A 109 7.88 -4.57 -4.15
CA GLN A 109 7.92 -4.04 -5.52
C GLN A 109 6.72 -3.14 -5.85
N GLY A 110 5.53 -3.46 -5.34
CA GLY A 110 4.29 -2.75 -5.64
C GLY A 110 4.05 -1.53 -4.75
N LEU A 111 4.56 -1.54 -3.52
CA LEU A 111 4.36 -0.47 -2.56
C LEU A 111 5.70 0.17 -2.16
N PRO A 112 5.80 1.51 -2.10
CA PRO A 112 7.01 2.19 -1.67
C PRO A 112 7.33 1.82 -0.22
N GLN A 113 8.48 1.18 0.00
CA GLN A 113 8.89 0.64 1.31
C GLN A 113 7.80 -0.25 1.92
N GLY A 114 7.14 -1.04 1.06
CA GLY A 114 6.05 -1.93 1.46
C GLY A 114 6.51 -3.02 2.42
N VAL A 115 5.73 -3.24 3.47
CA VAL A 115 5.90 -4.34 4.42
C VAL A 115 4.58 -5.08 4.55
N GLY A 116 4.63 -6.41 4.54
CA GLY A 116 3.46 -7.27 4.67
C GLY A 116 3.65 -8.32 5.75
N VAL A 117 2.60 -8.55 6.55
CA VAL A 117 2.57 -9.57 7.59
C VAL A 117 1.23 -10.28 7.59
N VAL A 118 1.29 -11.59 7.82
CA VAL A 118 0.12 -12.42 8.10
C VAL A 118 0.33 -13.10 9.44
N CYS A 119 -0.64 -12.96 10.35
CA CYS A 119 -0.58 -13.57 11.67
C CYS A 119 -1.95 -13.75 12.29
N LEU A 120 -2.01 -14.53 13.37
CA LEU A 120 -3.17 -14.59 14.24
C LEU A 120 -3.21 -13.33 15.09
N ASP A 121 -4.35 -12.65 15.04
CA ASP A 121 -4.57 -11.40 15.73
C ASP A 121 -6.06 -11.20 16.10
N ALA A 122 -6.35 -11.06 17.40
CA ALA A 122 -7.70 -10.78 17.89
C ALA A 122 -8.07 -9.29 17.80
N THR A 123 -7.10 -8.40 17.58
CA THR A 123 -7.28 -6.94 17.45
C THR A 123 -6.77 -6.42 16.10
N PRO A 124 -7.42 -6.77 14.98
CA PRO A 124 -6.91 -6.51 13.62
C PRO A 124 -6.47 -5.06 13.32
N ASP A 125 -7.12 -4.08 13.96
CA ASP A 125 -6.91 -2.66 13.72
C ASP A 125 -5.80 -2.02 14.59
N ASP A 126 -5.08 -2.80 15.40
CA ASP A 126 -3.90 -2.33 16.14
C ASP A 126 -2.62 -2.33 15.28
N GLY A 127 -1.48 -1.97 15.88
CA GLY A 127 -0.23 -1.90 15.13
C GLY A 127 -0.18 -0.73 14.15
N ASP A 128 -0.67 0.43 14.57
CA ASP A 128 -0.28 1.69 13.96
C ASP A 128 1.20 1.99 14.34
N ASP A 129 1.89 2.83 13.57
CA ASP A 129 3.24 3.34 13.90
C ASP A 129 3.17 4.10 15.22
N THR A 130 3.16 3.36 16.33
CA THR A 130 3.00 3.90 17.69
C THR A 130 4.29 4.54 18.20
N ASN A 131 5.42 4.27 17.55
CA ASN A 131 6.73 4.76 17.96
C ASN A 131 7.05 6.12 17.34
N GLY A 132 6.37 6.49 16.25
CA GLY A 132 6.51 7.78 15.58
C GLY A 132 7.90 7.97 14.95
N ASP A 133 8.61 6.87 14.70
CA ASP A 133 9.95 6.87 14.10
C ASP A 133 9.90 6.72 12.56
N GLY A 134 8.70 6.51 12.01
CA GLY A 134 8.47 6.41 10.58
C GLY A 134 8.98 5.10 9.97
N THR A 135 9.26 4.10 10.81
CA THR A 135 9.58 2.74 10.37
C THR A 135 8.41 1.82 10.62
N VAL A 136 8.46 0.62 10.05
CA VAL A 136 7.52 -0.46 10.33
C VAL A 136 8.33 -1.65 10.82
N ASP A 137 8.33 -1.91 12.13
CA ASP A 137 9.09 -2.98 12.78
C ASP A 137 8.21 -4.12 13.32
N THR A 138 8.86 -5.18 13.80
CA THR A 138 8.16 -6.39 14.30
C THR A 138 7.26 -6.17 15.52
N ARG A 139 7.43 -5.07 16.27
CA ARG A 139 6.58 -4.71 17.41
C ARG A 139 5.31 -4.02 16.93
N GLU A 140 5.38 -3.29 15.83
CA GLU A 140 4.25 -2.59 15.21
C GLU A 140 3.33 -3.51 14.42
N TYR A 141 3.72 -4.74 14.13
CA TYR A 141 2.81 -5.72 13.54
C TYR A 141 1.66 -6.10 14.48
N ALA A 142 1.90 -5.97 15.80
CA ALA A 142 0.95 -6.25 16.87
C ALA A 142 0.26 -7.62 16.75
N CYS A 143 0.99 -8.64 16.27
CA CYS A 143 0.50 -10.01 16.24
C CYS A 143 0.37 -10.57 17.66
N ASP A 144 -0.84 -10.60 18.20
CA ASP A 144 -1.09 -11.05 19.57
C ASP A 144 -1.05 -12.59 19.73
N ASN A 145 -1.01 -13.34 18.63
CA ASN A 145 -1.08 -14.80 18.57
C ASN A 145 -2.30 -15.38 19.30
N ASN A 146 -3.36 -14.59 19.42
CA ASN A 146 -4.57 -14.90 20.16
C ASN A 146 -5.78 -14.83 19.21
N GLY A 147 -6.80 -15.63 19.52
CA GLY A 147 -7.97 -15.78 18.65
C GLY A 147 -7.76 -16.73 17.46
N SER A 148 -8.75 -16.76 16.58
CA SER A 148 -8.84 -17.69 15.44
C SER A 148 -8.90 -16.97 14.08
N LEU A 149 -8.65 -15.67 14.08
CA LEU A 149 -8.71 -14.82 12.90
C LEU A 149 -7.30 -14.60 12.39
N TYR A 150 -7.08 -14.96 11.12
CA TYR A 150 -5.86 -14.55 10.43
C TYR A 150 -6.04 -13.14 9.91
N VAL A 151 -5.08 -12.28 10.17
CA VAL A 151 -5.09 -10.90 9.72
C VAL A 151 -3.93 -10.70 8.77
N VAL A 152 -4.22 -10.12 7.60
CA VAL A 152 -3.23 -9.67 6.65
C VAL A 152 -3.09 -8.16 6.81
N LYS A 153 -1.91 -7.73 7.24
CA LYS A 153 -1.57 -6.32 7.46
C LYS A 153 -0.50 -5.89 6.46
N LEU A 154 -0.70 -4.73 5.87
CA LEU A 154 0.22 -4.10 4.93
C LEU A 154 0.49 -2.67 5.37
N TRP A 155 1.76 -2.26 5.27
CA TRP A 155 2.18 -0.88 5.48
C TRP A 155 3.00 -0.41 4.30
N TRP A 156 2.94 0.89 4.00
CA TRP A 156 3.77 1.52 2.98
C TRP A 156 3.92 3.01 3.23
N VAL A 157 4.93 3.61 2.61
CA VAL A 157 5.13 5.05 2.59
C VAL A 157 4.37 5.65 1.41
N ASP A 158 3.45 6.58 1.67
CA ASP A 158 2.70 7.29 0.64
C ASP A 158 3.35 8.65 0.31
N GLU A 159 3.78 9.37 1.35
CA GLU A 159 4.40 10.69 1.23
C GLU A 159 5.44 10.93 2.33
N PHE A 160 6.21 12.01 2.21
CA PHE A 160 7.07 12.51 3.27
C PHE A 160 6.50 13.85 3.76
N ASP A 161 6.50 14.07 5.07
CA ASP A 161 6.02 15.31 5.67
C ASP A 161 6.97 16.50 5.37
N SER A 162 6.60 17.69 5.86
CA SER A 162 7.43 18.90 5.67
C SER A 162 8.80 18.85 6.36
N ALA A 163 9.00 17.93 7.30
CA ALA A 163 10.26 17.68 7.99
C ALA A 163 11.09 16.55 7.34
N GLY A 164 10.55 15.89 6.30
CA GLY A 164 11.19 14.78 5.60
C GLY A 164 10.97 13.42 6.24
N ASN A 165 10.05 13.29 7.20
CA ASN A 165 9.70 12.00 7.80
C ASN A 165 8.69 11.25 6.91
N PRO A 166 8.81 9.93 6.77
CA PRO A 166 7.85 9.15 6.01
C PRO A 166 6.49 9.12 6.70
N VAL A 167 5.42 9.25 5.91
CA VAL A 167 4.03 9.10 6.36
C VAL A 167 3.57 7.69 6.02
N ILE A 168 3.52 6.84 7.04
CA ILE A 168 3.09 5.45 6.90
C ILE A 168 1.57 5.39 6.71
N LYS A 169 1.15 4.61 5.71
CA LYS A 169 -0.25 4.18 5.53
C LYS A 169 -0.34 2.69 5.81
N ARG A 170 -1.52 2.26 6.22
CA ARG A 170 -1.82 0.87 6.57
C ARG A 170 -3.07 0.39 5.85
N PHE A 171 -3.08 -0.88 5.49
CA PHE A 171 -4.25 -1.64 5.08
C PHE A 171 -4.33 -2.94 5.89
N VAL A 172 -5.53 -3.28 6.33
CA VAL A 172 -5.79 -4.47 7.14
C VAL A 172 -6.98 -5.20 6.54
N THR A 173 -6.88 -6.52 6.44
CA THR A 173 -8.03 -7.37 6.17
C THR A 173 -7.99 -8.62 7.03
N VAL A 174 -9.17 -9.10 7.41
CA VAL A 174 -9.34 -10.31 8.20
C VAL A 174 -9.74 -11.44 7.26
N PHE A 175 -9.09 -12.57 7.42
CA PHE A 175 -9.37 -13.80 6.71
C PHE A 175 -9.89 -14.88 7.65
N GLN A 176 -11.05 -15.42 7.31
CA GLN A 176 -11.62 -16.61 7.92
C GLN A 176 -12.18 -17.48 6.78
N PRO A 177 -11.67 -18.71 6.57
CA PRO A 177 -12.07 -19.58 5.45
C PRO A 177 -13.44 -20.24 5.62
#